data_AF-A0A1I2T6Z8-F1
#
_entry.id   AF-A0A1I2T6Z8-F1
#
_cell.length_a   1.000
_cell.length_b   1.000
_cell.length_c   1.000
_cell.angle_alpha   90.00
_cell.angle_beta   90.00
_cell.angle_gamma   90.00
#
_symmetry.space_group_name_H-M   'P 1'
#
loop_
_entity.id
_entity.type
_entity.pdbx_description
1 polymer ?
#
loop_
_entity_poly.entity_id
_entity_poly.type
_entity_poly.pdbx_seq_one_letter_code
_entity_poly.pdbx_strand_id
1 'polypeptide(L)'
;MFLAVFVPETSLWIAVFSGLYCALLILIVFISKAKKWHRSIKFRTLWLLIQLDTTAIFTAIVVARMLKGSAVVFLFVTGIFLLGILAGHWYSRRIVDELKKPKTLLGKLLLALGSLGGGLAGLLSYWFSQYVSGVAVAAFLCACILLVLVIVHAGARAGWPEKG
;
A
#
# COMPACT_ATOMS: atom_id res chain seq x y z
N MET A 1 -0.06 -25.28 2.62
CA MET A 1 0.58 -24.77 3.85
C MET A 1 0.73 -23.23 3.89
N PHE A 2 -0.01 -22.46 3.06
CA PHE A 2 -0.04 -20.99 3.15
C PHE A 2 -1.16 -20.49 4.09
N LEU A 3 -2.28 -21.23 4.15
CA LEU A 3 -3.41 -20.96 5.06
C LEU A 3 -3.06 -21.11 6.54
N ALA A 4 -2.15 -22.03 6.89
CA ALA A 4 -1.74 -22.26 8.28
C ALA A 4 -0.91 -21.10 8.88
N VAL A 5 -0.29 -20.25 8.05
CA VAL A 5 0.38 -19.01 8.49
C VAL A 5 -0.64 -17.89 8.77
N PHE A 6 -1.86 -18.02 8.24
CA PHE A 6 -2.95 -17.06 8.37
C PHE A 6 -3.98 -17.40 9.44
N VAL A 7 -3.85 -18.53 10.15
CA VAL A 7 -4.66 -18.80 11.34
C VAL A 7 -3.89 -18.21 12.51
N PRO A 8 -4.20 -16.99 12.99
CA PRO A 8 -3.61 -16.54 14.23
C PRO A 8 -4.13 -17.47 15.33
N GLU A 9 -3.40 -17.60 16.42
CA GLU A 9 -4.06 -17.77 17.71
C GLU A 9 -5.15 -16.69 17.78
N THR A 10 -6.41 -17.10 17.61
CA THR A 10 -7.54 -16.19 17.51
C THR A 10 -7.78 -15.62 18.89
N SER A 11 -7.02 -14.60 19.26
CA SER A 11 -7.29 -13.85 20.46
C SER A 11 -8.56 -13.04 20.23
N LEU A 12 -9.47 -13.08 21.20
CA LEU A 12 -10.70 -12.29 21.20
C LEU A 12 -10.39 -10.82 20.89
N TRP A 13 -9.27 -10.32 21.40
CA TRP A 13 -8.79 -8.96 21.16
C TRP A 13 -8.51 -8.65 19.69
N ILE A 14 -7.89 -9.56 18.93
CA ILE A 14 -7.64 -9.35 17.49
C ILE A 14 -8.98 -9.21 16.75
N ALA A 15 -9.97 -10.05 17.08
CA ALA A 15 -11.30 -9.98 16.48
C ALA A 15 -12.01 -8.67 16.84
N VAL A 16 -11.95 -8.24 18.10
CA VAL A 16 -12.54 -6.98 18.58
C VAL A 16 -11.91 -5.77 17.89
N PHE A 17 -10.57 -5.66 17.87
CA PHE A 17 -9.90 -4.53 17.22
C PHE A 17 -10.13 -4.49 15.71
N SER A 18 -10.11 -5.65 15.04
CA SER A 18 -10.41 -5.74 13.61
C SER A 18 -11.86 -5.35 13.31
N GLY A 19 -12.81 -5.81 14.14
CA GLY A 19 -14.23 -5.45 14.04
C GLY A 19 -14.47 -3.95 14.22
N LEU A 20 -13.84 -3.34 15.23
CA LEU A 20 -13.89 -1.89 15.45
C LEU A 20 -13.33 -1.11 14.27
N TYR A 21 -12.18 -1.53 13.73
CA TYR A 21 -11.59 -0.90 12.54
C TYR A 21 -12.54 -0.97 11.34
N CYS A 22 -13.12 -2.14 11.05
CA CYS A 22 -14.10 -2.32 9.99
C CYS A 22 -15.34 -1.44 10.18
N ALA A 23 -15.89 -1.40 11.41
CA ALA A 23 -17.06 -0.57 11.72
C ALA A 23 -16.76 0.93 11.51
N LEU A 24 -15.57 1.40 11.93
CA LEU A 24 -15.13 2.78 11.71
C LEU A 24 -14.98 3.11 10.22
N LEU A 25 -14.39 2.21 9.42
CA LEU A 25 -14.29 2.40 7.97
C LEU A 25 -15.67 2.55 7.32
N ILE A 26 -16.61 1.67 7.67
CA ILE A 26 -17.99 1.71 7.16
C ILE A 26 -18.65 3.03 7.57
N LEU A 27 -18.52 3.43 8.83
CA LEU A 27 -19.07 4.68 9.33
C LEU A 27 -18.50 5.90 8.58
N ILE A 28 -17.19 5.96 8.34
CA ILE A 28 -16.56 7.04 7.58
C ILE A 28 -17.07 7.07 6.13
N VAL A 29 -17.30 5.91 5.51
CA VAL A 29 -17.89 5.85 4.16
C VAL A 29 -19.30 6.44 4.15
N PHE A 30 -20.15 6.08 5.12
CA PHE A 30 -21.49 6.65 5.25
C PHE A 30 -21.46 8.16 5.49
N ILE A 31 -20.63 8.64 6.43
CA ILE A 31 -20.45 10.07 6.71
C ILE A 31 -19.95 10.80 5.46
N SER A 32 -19.00 10.22 4.74
CA SER A 32 -18.45 10.79 3.50
C SER A 32 -19.49 10.88 2.39
N LYS A 33 -20.41 9.92 2.31
CA LYS A 33 -21.55 9.97 1.39
C LYS A 33 -22.55 11.05 1.80
N ALA A 34 -22.96 11.08 3.08
CA ALA A 34 -23.93 12.03 3.62
C ALA A 34 -23.46 13.49 3.49
N LYS A 35 -22.20 13.75 3.86
CA LYS A 35 -21.58 15.09 3.78
C LYS A 35 -20.99 15.42 2.40
N LYS A 36 -21.18 14.54 1.42
CA LYS A 36 -20.64 14.67 0.04
C LYS A 36 -19.11 14.86 -0.01
N TRP A 37 -18.37 14.45 1.03
CA TRP A 37 -16.91 14.57 1.09
C TRP A 37 -16.21 13.76 0.01
N HIS A 38 -16.78 12.64 -0.41
CA HIS A 38 -16.30 11.84 -1.55
C HIS A 38 -16.14 12.64 -2.85
N ARG A 39 -16.82 13.80 -3.01
CA ARG A 39 -16.64 14.68 -4.17
C ARG A 39 -15.40 15.56 -4.07
N SER A 40 -14.96 15.90 -2.84
CA SER A 40 -13.77 16.72 -2.61
C SER A 40 -12.52 15.94 -3.03
N ILE A 41 -11.69 16.55 -3.88
CA ILE A 41 -10.40 15.98 -4.26
C ILE A 41 -9.48 15.84 -3.03
N LYS A 42 -9.47 16.86 -2.15
CA LYS A 42 -8.67 16.86 -0.92
C LYS A 42 -9.03 15.68 -0.01
N PHE A 43 -10.33 15.41 0.16
CA PHE A 43 -10.79 14.26 0.95
C PHE A 43 -10.38 12.94 0.31
N ARG A 44 -10.58 12.78 -1.01
CA ARG A 44 -10.19 11.55 -1.72
C ARG A 44 -8.69 11.27 -1.63
N THR A 45 -7.86 12.29 -1.81
CA THR A 45 -6.40 12.17 -1.69
C THR A 45 -5.97 11.83 -0.28
N LEU A 46 -6.52 12.52 0.73
CA LEU A 46 -6.20 12.23 2.14
C LEU A 46 -6.66 10.81 2.54
N TRP A 47 -7.85 10.41 2.10
CA TRP A 47 -8.36 9.07 2.32
C TRP A 47 -7.47 8.00 1.68
N LEU A 48 -7.04 8.21 0.43
CA LEU A 48 -6.11 7.30 -0.25
C LEU A 48 -4.78 7.17 0.51
N LEU A 49 -4.21 8.29 0.98
CA LEU A 49 -2.97 8.28 1.75
C LEU A 49 -3.10 7.48 3.04
N ILE A 50 -4.17 7.73 3.81
CA ILE A 50 -4.43 7.01 5.07
C ILE A 50 -4.56 5.49 4.82
N GLN A 51 -5.28 5.09 3.77
CA GLN A 51 -5.45 3.67 3.44
C GLN A 51 -4.15 3.01 3.00
N LEU A 52 -3.31 3.71 2.24
CA LEU A 52 -2.01 3.20 1.81
C LEU A 52 -1.03 3.05 2.98
N ASP A 53 -0.94 4.06 3.84
CA ASP A 53 -0.07 4.02 5.02
C ASP A 53 -0.52 2.90 5.99
N THR A 54 -1.83 2.74 6.17
CA THR A 54 -2.40 1.65 6.97
C THR A 54 -2.09 0.27 6.35
N THR A 55 -2.20 0.16 5.02
CA THR A 55 -1.86 -1.08 4.27
C THR A 55 -0.37 -1.42 4.42
N ALA A 56 0.50 -0.42 4.41
CA ALA A 56 1.93 -0.61 4.63
C ALA A 56 2.22 -1.13 6.04
N ILE A 57 1.57 -0.58 7.06
CA ILE A 57 1.68 -1.08 8.45
C ILE A 57 1.21 -2.54 8.54
N PHE A 58 0.06 -2.88 7.97
CA PHE A 58 -0.43 -4.27 7.96
C PHE A 58 0.53 -5.21 7.23
N THR A 59 1.11 -4.77 6.13
CA THR A 59 2.11 -5.56 5.39
C THR A 59 3.36 -5.79 6.23
N ALA A 60 3.85 -4.77 6.94
CA ALA A 60 4.99 -4.92 7.84
C ALA A 60 4.70 -5.94 8.96
N ILE A 61 3.47 -5.94 9.51
CA ILE A 61 3.03 -6.93 10.51
C ILE A 61 3.01 -8.34 9.91
N VAL A 62 2.44 -8.52 8.71
CA VAL A 62 2.37 -9.82 8.02
C VAL A 62 3.77 -10.36 7.76
N VAL A 63 4.67 -9.53 7.25
CA VAL A 63 6.05 -9.92 6.94
C VAL A 63 6.82 -10.28 8.21
N ALA A 64 6.67 -9.48 9.27
CA ALA A 64 7.29 -9.77 10.56
C ALA A 64 6.82 -11.13 11.09
N ARG A 65 5.52 -11.45 10.98
CA ARG A 65 4.99 -12.77 11.36
C ARG A 65 5.52 -13.90 10.49
N MET A 66 5.58 -13.72 9.18
CA MET A 66 6.09 -14.73 8.24
C MET A 66 7.57 -15.06 8.49
N LEU A 67 8.37 -14.08 8.93
CA LEU A 67 9.79 -14.25 9.22
C LEU A 67 10.07 -14.65 10.69
N LYS A 68 9.09 -15.26 11.36
CA LYS A 68 9.19 -15.73 12.76
C LYS A 68 9.44 -14.62 13.79
N GLY A 69 8.85 -13.46 13.56
CA GLY A 69 8.25 -12.65 14.62
C GLY A 69 9.20 -11.93 15.56
N SER A 70 10.14 -11.12 15.04
CA SER A 70 10.81 -10.13 15.87
C SER A 70 10.26 -8.73 15.63
N ALA A 71 10.12 -7.95 16.70
CA ALA A 71 9.83 -6.51 16.62
C ALA A 71 10.88 -5.79 15.74
N VAL A 72 12.10 -6.31 15.68
CA VAL A 72 13.18 -5.83 14.80
C VAL A 72 12.78 -5.88 13.34
N VAL A 73 12.22 -7.00 12.85
CA VAL A 73 11.78 -7.11 11.45
C VAL A 73 10.64 -6.13 11.16
N PHE A 74 9.68 -6.00 12.08
CA PHE A 74 8.60 -5.01 11.94
C PHE A 74 9.14 -3.57 11.83
N LEU A 75 10.03 -3.18 12.74
CA LEU A 75 10.65 -1.85 12.75
C LEU A 75 11.49 -1.61 11.50
N PHE A 76 12.22 -2.63 11.04
CA PHE A 76 13.05 -2.54 9.84
C PHE A 76 12.20 -2.33 8.58
N VAL A 77 11.17 -3.14 8.37
CA VAL A 77 10.26 -3.00 7.22
C VAL A 77 9.52 -1.66 7.27
N THR A 78 9.06 -1.26 8.46
CA THR A 78 8.41 0.05 8.66
C THR A 78 9.37 1.20 8.37
N GLY A 79 10.63 1.08 8.79
CA GLY A 79 11.69 2.05 8.49
C GLY A 79 11.94 2.20 7.00
N ILE A 80 11.96 1.08 6.25
CA ILE A 80 12.06 1.11 4.79
C ILE A 80 10.86 1.86 4.16
N PHE A 81 9.65 1.58 4.60
CA PHE A 81 8.47 2.31 4.12
C PHE A 81 8.57 3.81 4.42
N LEU A 82 9.03 4.18 5.62
CA LEU A 82 9.22 5.58 6.01
C LEU A 82 10.27 6.28 5.12
N LEU A 83 11.39 5.61 4.85
CA LEU A 83 12.42 6.10 3.93
C LEU A 83 11.87 6.27 2.50
N GLY A 84 11.01 5.35 2.06
CA GLY A 84 10.29 5.48 0.79
C GLY A 84 9.38 6.70 0.74
N ILE A 85 8.61 6.95 1.79
CA ILE A 85 7.74 8.14 1.90
C ILE A 85 8.59 9.42 1.85
N LEU A 86 9.68 9.48 2.61
CA LEU A 86 10.61 10.61 2.62
C LEU A 86 11.25 10.83 1.24
N ALA A 87 11.69 9.76 0.58
CA ALA A 87 12.22 9.82 -0.78
C ALA A 87 11.15 10.31 -1.78
N GLY A 88 9.91 9.85 -1.65
CA GLY A 88 8.77 10.32 -2.43
C GLY A 88 8.57 11.82 -2.28
N HIS A 89 8.60 12.35 -1.04
CA HIS A 89 8.48 13.78 -0.79
C HIS A 89 9.66 14.59 -1.36
N TRP A 90 10.90 14.15 -1.13
CA TRP A 90 12.11 14.85 -1.58
C TRP A 90 12.26 14.87 -3.10
N TYR A 91 11.97 13.74 -3.77
CA TYR A 91 12.10 13.61 -5.22
C TYR A 91 10.77 13.79 -5.95
N SER A 92 9.76 14.37 -5.29
CA SER A 92 8.38 14.47 -5.75
C SER A 92 8.23 14.98 -7.19
N ARG A 93 8.91 16.09 -7.52
CA ARG A 93 8.88 16.66 -8.89
C ARG A 93 9.43 15.69 -9.93
N ARG A 94 10.61 15.10 -9.68
CA ARG A 94 11.27 14.17 -10.61
C ARG A 94 10.41 12.94 -10.86
N ILE A 95 9.86 12.35 -9.80
CA ILE A 95 9.00 11.16 -9.89
C ILE A 95 7.74 11.48 -10.70
N VAL A 96 7.08 12.60 -10.42
CA VAL A 96 5.85 12.99 -11.13
C VAL A 96 6.13 13.34 -12.59
N ASP A 97 7.22 14.03 -12.89
CA ASP A 97 7.62 14.35 -14.27
C ASP A 97 7.88 13.08 -15.08
N GLU A 98 8.56 12.11 -14.47
CA GLU A 98 8.87 10.81 -15.09
C GLU A 98 7.61 9.97 -15.32
N LEU A 99 6.63 10.01 -14.42
CA LEU A 99 5.33 9.33 -14.60
C LEU A 99 4.48 9.97 -15.71
N LYS A 100 4.55 11.30 -15.86
CA LYS A 100 3.81 12.03 -16.91
C LYS A 100 4.46 11.86 -18.29
N LYS A 101 5.79 11.87 -18.35
CA LYS A 101 6.58 11.78 -19.57
C LYS A 101 7.73 10.80 -19.35
N PRO A 102 7.49 9.48 -19.50
CA PRO A 102 8.48 8.46 -19.19
C PRO A 102 9.64 8.50 -20.19
N LYS A 103 10.77 9.06 -19.77
CA LYS A 103 11.99 9.17 -20.56
C LYS A 103 12.92 7.98 -20.28
N THR A 104 12.94 7.54 -19.04
CA THR A 104 13.77 6.43 -18.53
C THR A 104 13.08 5.09 -18.70
N LEU A 105 13.88 4.02 -18.72
CA LEU A 105 13.38 2.65 -18.74
C LEU A 105 12.53 2.35 -17.48
N LEU A 106 12.90 2.91 -16.34
CA LEU A 106 12.13 2.80 -15.10
C LEU A 106 10.75 3.45 -15.24
N GLY A 107 10.67 4.68 -15.76
CA GLY A 107 9.40 5.37 -16.00
C GLY A 107 8.46 4.58 -16.93
N LYS A 108 9.01 3.99 -18.00
CA LYS A 108 8.25 3.14 -18.93
C LYS A 108 7.75 1.87 -18.26
N LEU A 109 8.58 1.21 -17.45
CA LEU A 109 8.17 0.04 -16.66
C LEU A 109 7.08 0.38 -15.65
N LEU A 110 7.17 1.52 -14.96
CA LEU A 110 6.13 1.95 -14.02
C LEU A 110 4.79 2.18 -14.70
N LEU A 111 4.79 2.77 -15.89
CA LEU A 111 3.57 3.00 -16.66
C LEU A 111 2.97 1.68 -17.16
N ALA A 112 3.82 0.74 -17.61
CA ALA A 112 3.38 -0.61 -17.98
C ALA A 112 2.82 -1.38 -16.78
N LEU A 113 3.49 -1.34 -15.63
CA LEU A 113 3.00 -1.97 -14.40
C LEU A 113 1.70 -1.33 -13.90
N GLY A 114 1.55 -0.01 -14.01
CA GLY A 114 0.32 0.70 -13.67
C GLY A 114 -0.87 0.35 -14.57
N SER A 115 -0.59 -0.12 -15.80
CA SER A 115 -1.64 -0.61 -16.71
C SER A 115 -2.18 -2.00 -16.35
N LEU A 116 -1.42 -2.77 -15.55
CA LEU A 116 -1.88 -4.03 -14.98
C LEU A 116 -2.87 -3.71 -13.85
N GLY A 117 -4.14 -3.58 -14.20
CA GLY A 117 -5.21 -3.30 -13.23
C GLY A 117 -5.27 -4.32 -12.09
N GLY A 118 -5.93 -3.96 -11.00
CA GLY A 118 -5.94 -4.74 -9.74
C GLY A 118 -6.39 -6.20 -9.90
N GLY A 119 -7.30 -6.50 -10.83
CA GLY A 119 -7.74 -7.87 -11.10
C GLY A 119 -6.63 -8.77 -11.68
N LEU A 120 -5.86 -8.24 -12.64
CA LEU A 120 -4.77 -8.99 -13.27
C LEU A 120 -3.57 -9.12 -12.33
N ALA A 121 -3.30 -8.09 -11.52
CA ALA A 121 -2.32 -8.14 -10.45
C ALA A 121 -2.67 -9.22 -9.39
N GLY A 122 -3.96 -9.34 -9.03
CA GLY A 122 -4.44 -10.37 -8.12
C GLY A 122 -4.26 -11.79 -8.67
N LEU A 123 -4.61 -12.02 -9.94
CA LEU A 123 -4.41 -13.30 -10.63
C LEU A 123 -2.93 -13.68 -10.74
N LEU A 124 -2.08 -12.73 -11.15
CA LEU A 124 -0.63 -12.94 -11.21
C LEU A 124 -0.06 -13.23 -9.82
N SER A 125 -0.50 -12.52 -8.79
CA SER A 125 -0.08 -12.78 -7.41
C SER A 125 -0.48 -14.18 -6.94
N TYR A 126 -1.71 -14.62 -7.25
CA TYR A 126 -2.16 -15.97 -6.90
C TYR A 126 -1.32 -17.03 -7.62
N TRP A 127 -1.14 -16.89 -8.94
CA TRP A 127 -0.37 -17.82 -9.74
C TRP A 127 1.09 -17.89 -9.29
N PHE A 128 1.73 -16.74 -9.07
CA PHE A 128 3.11 -16.64 -8.58
C PHE A 128 3.27 -17.29 -7.19
N SER A 129 2.27 -17.16 -6.31
CA SER A 129 2.31 -17.76 -4.97
C SER A 129 2.33 -19.30 -4.96
N GLN A 130 1.93 -19.95 -6.06
CA GLN A 130 1.96 -21.41 -6.19
C GLN A 130 3.37 -21.94 -6.48
N TYR A 131 4.23 -21.14 -7.11
CA TYR A 131 5.54 -21.59 -7.60
C TYR A 131 6.72 -20.98 -6.84
N VAL A 132 6.45 -20.01 -5.96
CA VAL A 132 7.49 -19.20 -5.32
C VAL A 132 7.37 -19.28 -3.80
N SER A 133 8.51 -19.31 -3.11
CA SER A 133 8.55 -19.37 -1.64
C SER A 133 7.80 -18.19 -1.02
N GLY A 134 7.17 -18.42 0.14
CA GLY A 134 6.41 -17.38 0.82
C GLY A 134 7.24 -16.14 1.18
N VAL A 135 8.54 -16.30 1.43
CA VAL A 135 9.47 -15.20 1.68
C VAL A 135 9.64 -14.33 0.43
N ALA A 136 9.79 -14.94 -0.74
CA ALA A 136 9.91 -14.20 -2.00
C ALA A 136 8.60 -13.49 -2.39
N VAL A 137 7.44 -14.09 -2.11
CA VAL A 137 6.13 -13.42 -2.26
C VAL A 137 6.02 -12.22 -1.32
N ALA A 138 6.41 -12.38 -0.05
CA ALA A 138 6.39 -11.30 0.94
C ALA A 138 7.33 -10.15 0.55
N ALA A 139 8.54 -10.45 0.08
CA ALA A 139 9.50 -9.46 -0.41
C ALA A 139 8.95 -8.70 -1.63
N PHE A 140 8.33 -9.41 -2.57
CA PHE A 140 7.69 -8.81 -3.73
C PHE A 140 6.54 -7.86 -3.33
N LEU A 141 5.66 -8.28 -2.44
CA LEU A 141 4.56 -7.44 -1.91
C LEU A 141 5.10 -6.17 -1.22
N CYS A 142 6.14 -6.30 -0.40
CA CYS A 142 6.82 -5.15 0.20
C CYS A 142 7.37 -4.18 -0.86
N ALA A 143 8.02 -4.69 -1.90
CA ALA A 143 8.56 -3.86 -2.97
C ALA A 143 7.45 -3.11 -3.73
N CYS A 144 6.34 -3.79 -4.04
CA CYS A 144 5.18 -3.17 -4.68
C CYS A 144 4.56 -2.07 -3.81
N ILE A 145 4.35 -2.33 -2.51
CA ILE A 145 3.76 -1.35 -1.60
C ILE A 145 4.69 -0.16 -1.40
N LEU A 146 6.00 -0.40 -1.22
CA LEU A 146 7.00 0.66 -1.15
C LEU A 146 6.97 1.55 -2.40
N LEU A 147 6.90 0.93 -3.58
CA LEU A 147 6.82 1.65 -4.84
C LEU A 147 5.56 2.53 -4.93
N VAL A 148 4.40 1.96 -4.57
CA VAL A 148 3.13 2.71 -4.53
C VAL A 148 3.20 3.86 -3.52
N LEU A 149 3.75 3.64 -2.32
CA LEU A 149 3.95 4.69 -1.32
C LEU A 149 4.80 5.84 -1.87
N VAL A 150 5.96 5.54 -2.45
CA VAL A 150 6.86 6.54 -3.03
C VAL A 150 6.12 7.38 -4.07
N ILE A 151 5.39 6.73 -4.99
CA ILE A 151 4.67 7.40 -6.08
C ILE A 151 3.53 8.28 -5.55
N VAL A 152 2.72 7.75 -4.62
CA VAL A 152 1.54 8.45 -4.13
C VAL A 152 1.93 9.62 -3.23
N HIS A 153 2.93 9.45 -2.36
CA HIS A 153 3.45 10.54 -1.52
C HIS A 153 4.22 11.60 -2.32
N ALA A 154 4.93 11.21 -3.39
CA ALA A 154 5.49 12.14 -4.38
C ALA A 154 4.37 12.96 -5.06
N GLY A 155 3.32 12.27 -5.49
CA GLY A 155 2.15 12.84 -6.11
C GLY A 155 1.40 13.84 -5.24
N ALA A 156 1.13 13.46 -3.99
CA ALA A 156 0.48 14.31 -3.00
C ALA A 156 1.31 15.57 -2.71
N ARG A 157 2.64 15.45 -2.66
CA ARG A 157 3.53 16.59 -2.38
C ARG A 157 3.69 17.55 -3.55
N ALA A 158 3.80 17.02 -4.77
CA ALA A 158 3.96 17.85 -5.97
C ALA A 158 2.66 18.54 -6.41
N GLY A 159 1.52 18.15 -5.82
CA GLY A 159 0.20 18.50 -6.32
C GLY A 159 -0.07 17.72 -7.58
N TRP A 160 -0.80 16.60 -7.48
CA TRP A 160 -1.41 16.01 -8.67
C TRP A 160 -2.19 17.10 -9.39
N PRO A 161 -2.00 17.26 -10.71
CA PRO A 161 -2.62 18.35 -11.43
C PRO A 161 -4.11 18.32 -11.14
N GLU A 162 -4.62 19.41 -10.58
CA GLU A 162 -6.02 19.72 -10.64
C GLU A 162 -6.35 19.71 -12.13
N LYS A 163 -6.96 18.62 -12.61
CA LYS A 163 -7.56 18.67 -13.93
C LYS A 163 -8.67 19.71 -13.81
N GLY A 164 -8.47 20.83 -14.51
CA GLY A 164 -9.55 21.69 -14.96
C GLY A 164 -10.55 20.95 -15.82
#